data_AF-A0A6J6IWA6-F1
#
_entry.id   AF-A0A6J6IWA6-F1
#
_cell.length_a   1.000
_cell.length_b   1.000
_cell.length_c   1.000
_cell.angle_alpha   90.00
_cell.angle_beta   90.00
_cell.angle_gamma   90.00
#
_symmetry.space_group_name_H-M   'P 1'
#
loop_
_entity.id
_entity.type
_entity.pdbx_description
1 polymer ?
#
loop_
_entity_poly.entity_id
_entity_poly.type
_entity_poly.pdbx_seq_one_letter_code
_entity_poly.pdbx_strand_id
1 'polypeptide(L)' 'MMWINQRPSQATHDDAWMSIEIVSPWRQSGLARFIAAAEVGAGEYFNPVVPEELAEKLRQLSR' A
#
# COMPACT_ATOMS: atom_id res chain seq x y z
N MET A 1 1.39 4.10 6.80
CA MET A 1 1.52 5.28 5.90
C MET A 1 0.25 5.37 5.07
N MET A 2 -0.16 6.58 4.68
CA MET A 2 -1.37 6.82 3.89
C MET A 2 -1.07 7.85 2.80
N TRP A 3 -1.51 7.57 1.57
CA TRP A 3 -1.41 8.50 0.44
C TRP A 3 -2.79 8.73 -0.18
N ILE A 4 -2.99 9.93 -0.69
CA ILE A 4 -4.17 10.31 -1.48
C ILE A 4 -3.67 10.60 -2.89
N ASN A 5 -4.08 9.75 -3.83
CA ASN A 5 -3.78 9.92 -5.24
C ASN A 5 -5.02 10.54 -5.89
N GLN A 6 -4.83 11.71 -6.47
CA GLN A 6 -5.87 12.45 -7.18
C GLN A 6 -5.29 13.08 -8.43
N ARG A 7 -6.17 13.47 -9.34
CA ARG A 7 -5.78 14.23 -10.52
C ARG A 7 -5.02 15.51 -10.13
N PRO A 8 -3.99 15.92 -10.90
CA PRO A 8 -3.36 17.23 -10.72
C PRO A 8 -4.38 18.38 -10.79
N SER A 9 -4.06 19.52 -10.17
CA SER A 9 -4.94 20.69 -10.18
C SER A 9 -5.13 21.30 -11.57
N GLN A 10 -4.16 21.11 -12.45
CA GLN A 10 -4.26 21.46 -13.87
C GLN A 10 -5.09 20.38 -14.58
N ALA A 11 -6.02 20.81 -15.44
CA ALA A 11 -6.95 19.92 -16.15
C ALA A 11 -6.23 19.01 -17.17
N THR A 12 -5.59 17.97 -16.64
CA THR A 12 -4.82 16.93 -17.34
C THR A 12 -5.21 15.59 -16.73
N HIS A 13 -5.05 14.48 -17.47
CA HIS A 13 -5.39 13.12 -17.00
C HIS A 13 -6.87 12.99 -16.63
N ASP A 14 -7.75 13.13 -17.63
CA ASP A 14 -9.21 13.07 -17.44
C ASP A 14 -9.73 11.66 -17.05
N ASP A 15 -8.89 10.65 -17.19
CA ASP A 15 -9.10 9.27 -16.78
C ASP A 15 -8.66 8.97 -15.34
N ALA A 16 -8.08 9.95 -14.63
CA ALA A 16 -7.63 9.76 -13.26
C ALA A 16 -8.81 9.55 -12.28
N TRP A 17 -8.70 8.50 -11.45
CA TRP A 17 -9.66 8.21 -10.37
C TRP A 17 -9.02 8.50 -9.01
N MET A 18 -9.77 9.14 -8.11
CA MET A 18 -9.28 9.40 -6.75
C MET A 18 -9.18 8.10 -5.96
N SER A 19 -8.00 7.82 -5.40
CA SER A 19 -7.77 6.67 -4.55
C SER A 19 -7.02 7.04 -3.27
N ILE A 20 -7.25 6.24 -2.23
CA ILE A 20 -6.52 6.34 -0.97
C ILE A 20 -5.78 5.02 -0.79
N GLU A 21 -4.46 5.10 -0.68
CA GLU A 21 -3.60 3.95 -0.47
C GLU A 21 -3.14 3.91 0.99
N ILE A 22 -3.42 2.81 1.67
CA ILE A 22 -3.04 2.58 3.05
C ILE A 22 -1.98 1.48 3.08
N VAL A 23 -0.76 1.83 3.47
CA VAL A 23 0.37 0.90 3.60
C VAL A 23 0.68 0.71 5.07
N SER A 24 0.32 -0.44 5.62
CA SER A 24 0.67 -0.80 7.00
C SER A 24 2.20 -0.94 7.15
N PRO A 25 2.81 -0.40 8.21
CA PRO A 25 4.22 -0.66 8.50
C PRO A 25 4.43 -2.07 9.06
N TRP A 26 3.38 -2.86 9.32
CA TRP A 26 3.47 -4.15 10.01
C TRP A 26 3.38 -5.30 9.01
N ARG A 27 4.33 -6.24 9.07
CA ARG A 27 4.21 -7.55 8.39
C ARG A 27 3.62 -8.63 9.30
N GLN A 28 3.68 -8.42 10.62
CA GLN A 28 3.10 -9.25 11.66
C GLN A 28 2.86 -8.38 12.90
N SER A 29 2.04 -8.86 13.85
CA SER A 29 1.83 -8.21 15.15
C SER A 29 3.16 -7.87 15.82
N GLY A 30 3.37 -6.59 16.13
CA GLY A 30 4.58 -6.08 16.78
C GLY A 30 5.84 -6.06 15.93
N LEU A 31 5.79 -6.47 14.66
CA LEU A 31 6.97 -6.60 13.80
C LEU A 31 6.86 -5.71 12.56
N ALA A 32 7.63 -4.62 12.58
CA ALA A 32 7.67 -3.66 11.50
C ALA A 32 8.39 -4.20 10.27
N ARG A 33 7.91 -3.81 9.10
CA ARG A 33 8.53 -3.93 7.79
C ARG A 33 9.31 -2.65 7.51
N PHE A 34 10.55 -2.81 7.05
CA PHE A 34 11.41 -1.68 6.68
C PHE A 34 11.54 -1.62 5.16
N ILE A 35 11.57 -0.39 4.64
CA ILE A 35 11.92 -0.08 3.25
C ILE A 35 13.43 0.17 3.27
N ALA A 36 14.20 -0.67 2.58
CA ALA A 36 15.64 -0.70 2.75
C ALA A 36 16.37 -0.76 1.39
N ALA A 37 17.55 -1.39 1.35
CA ALA A 37 18.45 -1.32 0.20
C ALA A 37 17.81 -1.79 -1.12
N ALA A 38 16.98 -2.83 -1.08
CA ALA A 38 16.33 -3.34 -2.29
C ALA A 38 15.25 -2.37 -2.80
N GLU A 39 14.38 -1.88 -1.92
CA GLU A 39 13.33 -0.93 -2.32
C GLU A 39 13.89 0.44 -2.71
N VAL A 40 14.85 0.97 -1.95
CA VAL A 40 15.39 2.33 -2.16
C VAL A 40 16.46 2.35 -3.25
N GLY A 41 17.31 1.31 -3.30
CA GLY A 41 18.47 1.27 -4.17
C GLY A 41 18.21 0.61 -5.53
N ALA A 42 17.32 -0.38 -5.58
CA ALA A 42 17.05 -1.15 -6.80
C ALA A 42 15.63 -0.93 -7.36
N GLY A 43 14.73 -0.27 -6.62
CA GLY A 43 13.33 -0.10 -7.02
C GLY A 43 12.52 -1.40 -6.99
N GLU A 44 13.03 -2.43 -6.31
CA GLU A 44 12.35 -3.71 -6.16
C GLU A 44 11.44 -3.70 -4.93
N TYR A 45 10.20 -4.16 -5.08
CA TYR A 45 9.22 -4.17 -3.99
C TYR A 45 8.92 -5.59 -3.54
N PHE A 46 9.10 -5.86 -2.25
CA PHE A 46 8.84 -7.18 -1.67
C PHE A 46 7.64 -7.12 -0.73
N ASN A 47 6.47 -7.62 -1.05
CA ASN A 47 5.41 -7.73 -0.02
C ASN A 47 5.45 -9.11 0.64
N PRO A 48 5.78 -9.25 1.94
CA PRO A 48 5.86 -10.55 2.61
C PRO A 48 4.48 -11.12 2.99
N VAL A 49 3.40 -10.51 2.48
CA VAL A 49 2.03 -10.93 2.74
C VAL A 49 1.34 -11.20 1.41
N VAL A 50 0.68 -12.34 1.31
CA VAL A 50 -0.14 -12.69 0.14
C VAL A 50 -1.40 -11.80 0.14
N PRO A 51 -1.66 -11.00 -0.91
CA PRO A 51 -2.77 -10.06 -0.93
C PRO A 51 -4.14 -10.71 -0.71
N GLU A 52 -4.37 -11.87 -1.30
CA GLU A 52 -5.63 -12.60 -1.24
C GLU A 52 -5.96 -13.05 0.20
N GLU A 53 -4.96 -13.63 0.87
CA GLU A 53 -5.06 -14.09 2.26
C GLU A 53 -5.26 -12.91 3.23
N LEU A 54 -4.53 -11.81 3.01
CA LEU A 54 -4.67 -10.61 3.82
C LEU A 54 -6.07 -10.01 3.68
N ALA A 55 -6.58 -9.91 2.46
CA ALA A 55 -7.89 -9.36 2.18
C ALA A 55 -9.00 -10.20 2.82
N GLU A 56 -8.88 -11.54 2.79
CA GLU A 56 -9.80 -12.43 3.48
C GLU A 56 -9.79 -12.21 5.00
N LYS A 57 -8.59 -12.18 5.60
CA LYS A 57 -8.43 -11.94 7.03
C LYS A 57 -9.00 -10.60 7.47
N LEU A 58 -8.78 -9.53 6.71
CA LEU A 58 -9.34 -8.20 7.02
C LEU A 58 -10.87 -8.20 6.99
N ARG A 59 -11.50 -8.89 6.03
CA ARG A 59 -12.96 -9.03 5.96
C ARG A 59 -13.54 -9.83 7.13
N GLN A 60 -12.80 -10.79 7.67
CA GLN A 60 -13.23 -11.55 8.85
C GLN A 60 -13.19 -10.69 10.12
N LEU A 61 -12.23 -9.77 10.23
CA LEU A 61 -12.08 -8.86 11.38
C LEU A 61 -13.05 -7.68 11.38
N SER A 62 -13.65 -7.36 10.22
CA SER A 62 -14.61 -6.26 10.08
C SER A 62 -16.07 -6.66 10.37
N ARG A 63 -16.32 -7.93 10.72
CA ARG A 63 -17.63 -8.43 11.18
C ARG A 63 -17.67 -8.44 12.70
#